data_AF-M7NYD0-F1
#
_entry.id   AF-M7NYD0-F1
#
_cell.length_a   1.000
_cell.length_b   1.000
_cell.length_c   1.000
_cell.angle_alpha   90.00
_cell.angle_beta   90.00
_cell.angle_gamma   90.00
#
_symmetry.space_group_name_H-M   'P 1'
#
loop_
_entity.id
_entity.type
_entity.pdbx_description
1 polymer ?
#
loop_
_entity_poly.entity_id
_entity_poly.type
_entity_poly.pdbx_seq_one_letter_code
_entity_poly.pdbx_strand_id
1 'polypeptide(L)'
;MHGHNWKLEVEVTATALNQHGMGMDFKTMKTATRELAKTLDHRYLNDIPPFDEINPTAENIARFFYQRLSSTLNTDTAKVSGVTVWETDRACVKYSEETPTP
;
A
#
# COMPACT_ATOMS: atom_id res chain seq x y z
N MET A 1 2.81 -24.91 -4.80
CA MET A 1 2.60 -23.77 -3.89
C MET A 1 3.80 -22.85 -4.08
N HIS A 2 3.63 -21.69 -4.71
CA HIS A 2 4.71 -20.72 -4.90
C HIS A 2 4.42 -19.55 -3.98
N GLY A 3 5.14 -19.48 -2.87
CA GLY A 3 5.17 -18.29 -2.03
C GLY A 3 5.97 -17.24 -2.78
N HIS A 4 5.29 -16.23 -3.30
CA HIS A 4 5.97 -15.10 -3.91
C HIS A 4 6.38 -14.15 -2.79
N ASN A 5 7.69 -13.94 -2.63
CA ASN A 5 8.21 -12.91 -1.73
C ASN A 5 7.99 -11.56 -2.40
N TRP A 6 6.85 -10.93 -2.13
CA TRP A 6 6.54 -9.62 -2.66
C TRP A 6 7.27 -8.53 -1.90
N LYS A 7 7.73 -7.51 -2.63
CA LYS A 7 8.19 -6.25 -2.03
C LYS A 7 7.12 -5.19 -2.27
N LEU A 8 6.80 -4.46 -1.20
CA LEU A 8 5.86 -3.35 -1.22
C LEU A 8 6.61 -2.05 -0.96
N GLU A 9 6.37 -1.08 -1.83
CA GLU A 9 6.79 0.30 -1.65
C GLU A 9 5.54 1.18 -1.51
N VAL A 10 5.54 2.05 -0.50
CA VAL A 10 4.43 2.94 -0.18
C VAL A 10 4.94 4.36 -0.22
N GLU A 11 4.31 5.18 -1.05
CA GLU A 11 4.65 6.58 -1.25
C GLU A 11 3.60 7.47 -0.57
N VAL A 12 4.06 8.51 0.10
CA VAL A 12 3.21 9.53 0.76
C VAL A 12 3.69 10.90 0.33
N THR A 13 2.75 11.74 -0.10
CA THR A 13 2.96 13.16 -0.38
C THR A 13 2.43 13.98 0.78
N ALA A 14 3.25 14.88 1.32
CA ALA A 14 2.87 15.79 2.40
C ALA A 14 2.94 17.25 1.97
N THR A 15 1.93 18.03 2.33
CA THR A 15 1.84 19.48 2.05
C THR A 15 2.36 20.33 3.21
N ALA A 16 2.54 19.74 4.39
CA ALA A 16 3.14 20.37 5.55
C ALA A 16 3.94 19.35 6.36
N LEU A 17 4.82 19.86 7.22
CA LEU A 17 5.58 19.07 8.18
C LEU A 17 4.99 19.25 9.58
N ASN A 18 5.01 18.19 10.39
CA ASN A 18 4.61 18.28 11.79
C ASN A 18 5.67 19.03 12.64
N GLN A 19 5.41 19.17 13.94
CA GLN A 19 6.32 19.84 14.90
C GLN A 19 7.75 19.25 14.97
N HIS A 20 7.94 18.04 14.46
CA HIS A 20 9.24 17.36 14.39
C HIS A 20 9.89 17.46 13.00
N GLY A 21 9.32 18.23 12.07
CA GLY A 21 9.84 18.39 10.71
C GLY A 21 9.56 17.19 9.80
N MET A 22 8.58 16.35 10.12
CA MET A 22 8.24 15.15 9.32
C MET A 22 6.89 15.30 8.63
N GLY A 23 6.80 14.93 7.35
CA GLY A 23 5.52 14.85 6.62
C GLY A 23 4.66 13.70 7.13
N MET A 24 5.27 12.55 7.39
CA MET A 24 4.68 11.40 8.07
C MET A 24 5.77 10.59 8.79
N ASP A 25 5.42 9.99 9.91
CA ASP A 25 6.35 9.12 10.64
C ASP A 25 6.52 7.77 9.90
N PHE A 26 7.76 7.43 9.55
CA PHE A 26 8.09 6.17 8.86
C PHE A 26 7.73 4.92 9.67
N LYS A 27 7.79 4.97 11.00
CA LYS A 27 7.36 3.88 11.88
C LYS A 27 5.86 3.65 11.75
N THR A 28 5.07 4.71 11.65
CA THR A 28 3.63 4.64 11.41
C THR A 28 3.33 3.99 10.06
N MET A 29 3.97 4.48 8.98
CA MET A 29 3.82 3.89 7.64
C MET A 29 4.20 2.40 7.62
N LYS A 30 5.35 2.06 8.21
CA LYS A 30 5.86 0.68 8.28
C LYS A 30 4.95 -0.24 9.09
N THR A 31 4.37 0.26 10.18
CA THR A 31 3.45 -0.52 11.02
C THR A 31 2.15 -0.78 10.28
N ALA A 32 1.52 0.26 9.72
CA ALA A 32 0.28 0.11 8.95
C ALA A 32 0.45 -0.85 7.76
N THR A 33 1.55 -0.70 7.01
CA THR A 33 1.86 -1.58 5.87
C THR A 33 2.06 -3.02 6.30
N ARG A 34 2.77 -3.26 7.41
CA ARG A 34 3.00 -4.63 7.93
C ARG A 34 1.74 -5.28 8.45
N GLU A 35 0.92 -4.56 9.21
CA GLU A 35 -0.33 -5.11 9.72
C GLU A 35 -1.28 -5.47 8.59
N LEU A 36 -1.36 -4.64 7.53
CA LEU A 36 -2.12 -4.97 6.34
C LEU A 36 -1.52 -6.16 5.57
N ALA A 37 -0.20 -6.21 5.40
CA ALA A 37 0.45 -7.34 4.72
C ALA A 37 0.21 -8.67 5.46
N LYS A 38 0.22 -8.67 6.79
CA LYS A 38 -0.08 -9.85 7.62
C LYS A 38 -1.48 -10.40 7.40
N THR A 39 -2.46 -9.59 6.96
CA THR A 39 -3.80 -10.12 6.67
C THR A 39 -3.82 -11.02 5.43
N LEU A 40 -2.84 -10.86 4.55
CA LEU A 40 -2.68 -11.60 3.30
C LEU A 40 -1.59 -12.68 3.39
N ASP A 41 -0.64 -12.52 4.31
CA ASP A 41 0.50 -13.42 4.50
C ASP A 41 0.06 -14.81 5.02
N HIS A 42 0.75 -15.86 4.54
CA HIS A 42 0.51 -17.27 4.91
C HIS A 42 -0.93 -17.79 4.67
N ARG A 43 -1.68 -17.20 3.74
CA ARG A 43 -3.04 -17.61 3.39
C ARG A 43 -3.22 -17.76 1.87
N TYR A 44 -4.22 -18.55 1.47
CA TYR A 44 -4.70 -18.52 0.10
C TYR A 44 -5.46 -17.23 -0.13
N LEU A 45 -4.92 -16.36 -0.99
CA LEU A 45 -5.52 -15.05 -1.24
C LEU A 45 -6.93 -15.17 -1.80
N ASN A 46 -7.19 -16.20 -2.61
CA ASN A 46 -8.51 -16.50 -3.15
C ASN A 46 -9.58 -16.83 -2.09
N ASP A 47 -9.20 -16.96 -0.81
CA ASP A 47 -10.15 -17.16 0.30
C ASP A 47 -10.33 -15.87 1.13
N ILE A 48 -9.74 -14.75 0.72
CA ILE A 48 -9.72 -13.49 1.47
C ILE A 48 -10.40 -12.39 0.67
N PRO A 49 -11.46 -11.75 1.20
CA PRO A 49 -12.06 -10.58 0.57
C PRO A 49 -11.06 -9.42 0.39
N PRO A 50 -11.00 -8.78 -0.80
CA PRO A 50 -11.87 -8.97 -1.97
C PRO A 50 -11.37 -9.98 -3.01
N PHE A 51 -10.26 -10.67 -2.75
CA PHE A 51 -9.61 -11.60 -3.68
C PHE A 51 -10.33 -12.95 -3.82
N ASP A 52 -11.36 -13.18 -3.03
CA ASP A 52 -12.34 -14.25 -3.22
C ASP A 52 -13.23 -14.02 -4.44
N GLU A 53 -13.43 -12.76 -4.84
CA GLU A 53 -14.20 -12.36 -6.01
C GLU A 53 -13.32 -11.83 -7.15
N ILE A 54 -12.14 -11.28 -6.85
CA ILE A 54 -11.22 -10.70 -7.85
C ILE A 54 -9.89 -11.44 -7.90
N ASN A 55 -9.29 -11.54 -9.09
CA ASN A 55 -7.99 -12.18 -9.23
C ASN A 55 -6.91 -11.45 -8.40
N PRO A 56 -6.10 -12.14 -7.58
CA PRO A 56 -5.04 -11.55 -6.77
C PRO A 56 -3.78 -11.25 -7.62
N THR A 57 -3.93 -10.46 -8.68
CA THR A 57 -2.80 -9.97 -9.50
C THR A 57 -2.07 -8.83 -8.79
N ALA A 58 -0.82 -8.54 -9.19
CA ALA A 58 -0.04 -7.45 -8.62
C ALA A 58 -0.77 -6.09 -8.70
N GLU A 59 -1.53 -5.83 -9.77
CA GLU A 59 -2.37 -4.64 -9.94
C GLU A 59 -3.46 -4.54 -8.87
N ASN A 60 -4.23 -5.62 -8.67
CA ASN A 60 -5.32 -5.63 -7.69
C ASN A 60 -4.79 -5.57 -6.26
N ILE A 61 -3.64 -6.18 -6.01
CA ILE A 61 -2.94 -6.08 -4.73
C ILE A 61 -2.49 -4.63 -4.51
N ALA A 62 -1.82 -4.00 -5.48
CA ALA A 62 -1.37 -2.61 -5.36
C ALA A 62 -2.53 -1.66 -5.06
N ARG A 63 -3.67 -1.84 -5.77
CA ARG A 63 -4.91 -1.10 -5.52
C ARG A 63 -5.48 -1.34 -4.12
N PHE A 64 -5.54 -2.60 -3.69
CA PHE A 64 -6.05 -2.96 -2.36
C PHE A 64 -5.21 -2.30 -1.25
N PHE A 65 -3.88 -2.39 -1.35
CA PHE A 65 -2.99 -1.73 -0.41
C PHE A 65 -3.15 -0.21 -0.44
N TYR A 66 -3.21 0.39 -1.63
CA TYR A 66 -3.42 1.84 -1.78
C TYR A 66 -4.68 2.30 -1.05
N GLN A 67 -5.83 1.65 -1.28
CA GLN A 67 -7.10 2.04 -0.67
C GLN A 67 -7.07 1.89 0.85
N ARG A 68 -6.60 0.75 1.35
CA ARG A 68 -6.59 0.45 2.79
C ARG A 68 -5.58 1.31 3.55
N LEU A 69 -4.41 1.54 2.97
CA LEU A 69 -3.41 2.46 3.54
C LEU A 69 -3.88 3.89 3.47
N SER A 70 -4.51 4.33 2.38
CA SER A 70 -5.10 5.67 2.28
C SER A 70 -6.11 5.92 3.39
N SER A 71 -7.03 4.98 3.65
CA SER A 71 -8.01 5.10 4.75
C SER A 71 -7.37 5.13 6.15
N THR A 72 -6.15 4.61 6.30
CA THR A 72 -5.47 4.49 7.61
C THR A 72 -4.48 5.63 7.84
N LEU A 73 -3.78 6.06 6.80
CA LEU A 73 -2.65 6.98 6.87
C LEU A 73 -2.99 8.40 6.43
N ASN A 74 -4.00 8.61 5.59
CA ASN A 74 -4.29 9.95 5.09
C ASN A 74 -4.71 10.89 6.22
N THR A 75 -4.12 12.07 6.21
CA THR A 75 -4.44 13.21 7.07
C THR A 75 -4.71 14.44 6.21
N ASP A 76 -5.02 15.57 6.85
CA ASP A 76 -5.20 16.85 6.15
C ASP A 76 -3.92 17.32 5.44
N THR A 77 -2.75 16.89 5.92
CA THR A 77 -1.44 17.37 5.44
C THR A 77 -0.58 16.30 4.78
N ALA A 78 -1.00 15.03 4.78
CA ALA A 78 -0.26 13.92 4.19
C ALA A 78 -1.20 12.87 3.60
N LYS A 79 -0.93 12.44 2.36
CA LYS A 79 -1.75 11.45 1.66
C LYS A 79 -0.89 10.42 0.98
N VAL A 80 -1.33 9.15 1.00
CA VAL A 80 -0.74 8.09 0.19
C VAL A 80 -0.90 8.46 -1.29
N SER A 81 0.22 8.58 -1.98
CA SER A 81 0.29 9.01 -3.39
C SER A 81 0.53 7.84 -4.34
N GLY A 82 1.00 6.70 -3.84
CA GLY A 82 1.14 5.49 -4.63
C GLY A 82 1.55 4.28 -3.81
N VAL A 83 1.24 3.10 -4.35
CA VAL A 83 1.73 1.82 -3.85
C VAL A 83 2.29 1.02 -5.01
N THR A 84 3.51 0.52 -4.85
CA THR A 84 4.19 -0.33 -5.84
C THR A 84 4.37 -1.74 -5.28
N VAL A 85 3.93 -2.74 -6.03
CA VAL A 85 4.10 -4.16 -5.74
C VAL A 85 5.12 -4.74 -6.71
N TRP A 86 6.16 -5.39 -6.17
CA TRP A 86 7.17 -6.10 -6.96
C TRP A 86 6.96 -7.61 -6.84
N GLU A 87 6.75 -8.28 -7.97
CA GLU A 87 6.72 -9.75 -8.05
C GLU A 87 8.13 -10.34 -8.10
N THR A 88 9.05 -9.63 -8.75
CA THR A 88 10.49 -9.94 -8.84
C THR A 88 11.28 -8.65 -8.80
N ASP A 89 12.61 -8.71 -8.72
CA ASP A 89 13.46 -7.51 -8.75
C ASP A 89 13.40 -6.71 -10.06
N ARG A 90 12.73 -7.22 -11.10
CA ARG A 90 12.62 -6.59 -12.42
C ARG A 90 11.18 -6.37 -12.89
N ALA A 91 10.18 -6.85 -12.14
CA ALA A 91 8.78 -6.77 -12.52
C ALA A 91 7.97 -6.19 -11.35
N CYS A 92 7.39 -5.03 -11.58
CA CYS A 92 6.55 -4.35 -10.61
C CYS A 92 5.40 -3.61 -11.26
N VAL A 93 4.39 -3.32 -10.46
CA VAL A 93 3.23 -2.52 -10.82
C VAL A 93 3.03 -1.47 -9.73
N LYS A 94 2.80 -0.22 -10.16
CA LYS A 94 2.39 0.88 -9.28
C LYS A 94 0.93 1.23 -9.50
N TYR A 95 0.18 1.35 -8.41
CA TYR A 95 -1.16 1.94 -8.39
C TYR A 95 -1.10 3.31 -7.72
N SER A 96 -1.72 4.31 -8.36
CA SER A 96 -1.87 5.67 -7.85
C SER A 96 -3.15 6.29 -8.41
N GLU A 97 -3.89 7.04 -7.60
CA GLU A 97 -5.02 7.84 -8.06
C GLU A 97 -4.57 9.31 -8.10
N GLU A 98 -4.89 10.02 -9.20
CA GLU A 98 -4.65 11.46 -9.26
C GLU A 98 -5.40 12.12 -8.09
N THR A 99 -4.66 12.69 -7.16
CA THR A 99 -5.25 13.63 -6.21
C THR A 99 -5.38 14.93 -7.01
N PRO A 100 -6.60 15.40 -7.33
CA PRO A 100 -6.74 16.64 -8.09
C PRO A 100 -6.01 17.76 -7.35
N THR A 101 -5.08 18.40 -8.05
CA THR A 101 -4.40 19.60 -7.56
C THR A 101 -5.48 20.66 -7.30
N PRO A 102 -5.55 21.26 -6.09
CA PRO A 102 -6.48 22.35 -5.82
C PRO A 102 -6.20 23.58 -6.69
#